data_AF-A0A924DD16-F1
#
_entry.id   AF-A0A924DD16-F1
#
_cell.length_a   1.000
_cell.length_b   1.000
_cell.length_c   1.000
_cell.angle_alpha   90.00
_cell.angle_beta   90.00
_cell.angle_gamma   90.00
#
_symmetry.space_group_name_H-M   'P 1'
#
loop_
_entity.id
_entity.type
_entity.pdbx_description
1 polymer ?
#
loop_
_entity_poly.entity_id
_entity_poly.type
_entity_poly.pdbx_seq_one_letter_code
_entity_poly.pdbx_strand_id
1 'polypeptide(L)'
;MSNLPRSTEELSPQIPQRITRLLVWSASRRRKLSPSTTLFLEFVQNEAATTQPDPETFAALCDTLLVEEYLRWRQQMIAIWALGQADLTEEQRKEATKLLAFQLDSRRKGRGQQLTEGIVIGVVSTGAWIIACVTLLATMIETMSYFDRRFDHGTRELVFIPQIFGGLSILCTPVVPFVIFALRGKRAMQIRLETARSLGPLGKAEGVPALLRASQNVGFFVKVGQGALERTLPSLNFEEHYGTLSSDAVPNLCRLLKQSDRPDIVGVVDWQLLLLDALEKVGDARAIDSVMLQTIAHRETLLHRPIVCERAAQVLEVLKERAARETEQETLPRGSVAPVLPETLLRSYEGAIETPPEQLLRASNEEKDRE
;
A
#
# COMPACT_ATOMS: atom_id res chain seq x y z
N MET A 1 -1.03 39.82 -14.45
CA MET A 1 -1.42 39.40 -15.82
C MET A 1 -0.23 39.64 -16.74
N SER A 2 0.59 38.61 -17.00
CA SER A 2 1.53 38.56 -18.13
C SER A 2 2.32 37.24 -18.12
N ASN A 3 1.88 36.31 -18.96
CA ASN A 3 2.61 35.25 -19.67
C ASN A 3 3.90 34.67 -19.06
N LEU A 4 3.77 33.52 -18.39
CA LEU A 4 4.84 32.54 -18.23
C LEU A 4 4.63 31.39 -19.23
N PRO A 5 5.63 31.01 -20.04
CA PRO A 5 5.54 29.82 -20.88
C PRO A 5 5.71 28.58 -19.98
N ARG A 6 4.61 27.90 -19.67
CA ARG A 6 4.64 26.53 -19.15
C ARG A 6 5.09 25.61 -20.28
N SER A 7 6.39 25.41 -20.39
CA SER A 7 6.95 24.22 -21.03
C SER A 7 6.71 23.02 -20.12
N THR A 8 5.46 22.56 -20.07
CA THR A 8 5.17 21.15 -19.83
C THR A 8 5.60 20.41 -21.09
N GLU A 9 6.91 20.27 -21.24
CA GLU A 9 7.50 19.41 -22.24
C GLU A 9 6.95 18.00 -21.98
N GLU A 10 6.25 17.52 -23.00
CA GLU A 10 5.51 16.29 -23.05
C GLU A 10 6.30 15.15 -22.38
N LEU A 11 5.86 14.73 -21.19
CA LEU A 11 5.85 13.32 -20.85
C LEU A 11 4.87 12.63 -21.81
N SER A 12 5.29 12.56 -23.07
CA SER A 12 4.68 11.78 -24.13
C SER A 12 4.39 10.40 -23.55
N PRO A 13 3.18 9.85 -23.74
CA PRO A 13 2.81 8.56 -23.21
C PRO A 13 3.68 7.51 -23.93
N GLN A 14 4.87 7.22 -23.41
CA GLN A 14 5.64 6.01 -23.74
C GLN A 14 5.04 4.77 -23.05
N ILE A 15 3.98 4.98 -22.28
CA ILE A 15 3.23 3.97 -21.51
C ILE A 15 2.45 2.99 -22.40
N PRO A 16 1.82 3.37 -23.54
CA PRO A 16 1.22 2.43 -24.46
C PRO A 16 2.28 1.45 -24.93
N GLN A 17 3.47 1.88 -25.34
CA GLN A 17 4.45 0.95 -25.91
C GLN A 17 4.91 -0.15 -24.95
N ARG A 18 5.09 0.14 -23.65
CA ARG A 18 5.48 -0.88 -22.67
C ARG A 18 4.33 -1.82 -22.32
N ILE A 19 3.13 -1.29 -22.12
CA ILE A 19 1.96 -2.11 -21.81
C ILE A 19 1.56 -2.90 -23.06
N THR A 20 1.46 -2.29 -24.23
CA THR A 20 1.23 -2.95 -25.52
C THR A 20 2.28 -4.03 -25.79
N ARG A 21 3.57 -3.83 -25.49
CA ARG A 21 4.56 -4.92 -25.59
C ARG A 21 4.29 -6.07 -24.62
N LEU A 22 3.85 -5.80 -23.40
CA LEU A 22 3.46 -6.84 -22.44
C LEU A 22 2.18 -7.56 -22.86
N LEU A 23 1.20 -6.84 -23.40
CA LEU A 23 -0.05 -7.37 -23.92
C LEU A 23 0.21 -8.25 -25.15
N VAL A 24 0.98 -7.75 -26.13
CA VAL A 24 1.41 -8.49 -27.33
C VAL A 24 2.21 -9.74 -26.96
N TRP A 25 3.11 -9.65 -25.98
CA TRP A 25 3.85 -10.81 -25.49
C TRP A 25 2.94 -11.83 -24.77
N SER A 26 1.93 -11.36 -24.04
CA SER A 26 0.97 -12.26 -23.38
C SER A 26 0.06 -12.95 -24.41
N ALA A 27 -0.36 -12.21 -25.44
CA ALA A 27 -1.17 -12.73 -26.54
C ALA A 27 -0.41 -13.73 -27.43
N SER A 28 0.92 -13.59 -27.56
CA SER A 28 1.75 -14.54 -28.33
C SER A 28 2.02 -15.86 -27.60
N ARG A 29 1.87 -15.90 -26.26
CA ARG A 29 1.87 -17.15 -25.47
C ARG A 29 0.45 -17.63 -25.17
N ARG A 30 -0.31 -18.01 -26.20
CA ARG A 30 -1.62 -18.68 -26.09
C ARG A 30 -1.52 -20.11 -25.52
N ARG A 31 -1.04 -20.29 -24.29
CA ARG A 31 -1.43 -21.46 -23.49
C ARG A 31 -2.65 -21.03 -22.69
N LYS A 32 -3.81 -21.66 -22.96
CA LYS A 32 -5.13 -21.49 -22.31
C LYS A 32 -5.15 -20.37 -21.27
N LEU A 33 -5.24 -19.13 -21.75
CA LEU A 33 -5.51 -17.98 -20.88
C LEU A 33 -6.90 -18.20 -20.28
N SER A 34 -7.05 -17.91 -18.99
CA SER A 34 -8.37 -17.90 -18.35
C SER A 34 -9.31 -17.01 -19.17
N PRO A 35 -10.60 -17.36 -19.34
CA PRO A 35 -11.59 -16.52 -20.03
C PRO A 35 -11.58 -15.07 -19.53
N SER A 36 -11.37 -14.86 -18.21
CA SER A 36 -11.24 -13.55 -17.60
C SER A 36 -10.05 -12.73 -18.12
N THR A 37 -8.95 -13.39 -18.53
CA THR A 37 -7.77 -12.68 -19.06
C THR A 37 -7.98 -12.24 -20.50
N THR A 38 -8.79 -12.95 -21.28
CA THR A 38 -9.07 -12.58 -22.68
C THR A 38 -9.99 -11.35 -22.74
N LEU A 39 -11.11 -11.36 -22.01
CA LEU A 39 -12.01 -10.21 -21.89
C LEU A 39 -11.29 -8.97 -21.36
N PHE A 40 -10.37 -9.18 -20.43
CA PHE A 40 -9.55 -8.13 -19.86
C PHE A 40 -8.54 -7.52 -20.85
N LEU A 41 -7.94 -8.32 -21.74
CA LEU A 41 -7.07 -7.81 -22.80
C LEU A 41 -7.86 -7.01 -23.84
N GLU A 42 -9.09 -7.43 -24.14
CA GLU A 42 -9.99 -6.71 -25.04
C GLU A 42 -10.44 -5.37 -24.45
N PHE A 43 -10.80 -5.33 -23.15
CA PHE A 43 -11.13 -4.09 -22.45
C PHE A 43 -9.96 -3.08 -22.48
N VAL A 44 -8.74 -3.54 -22.19
CA VAL A 44 -7.55 -2.68 -22.20
C VAL A 44 -7.21 -2.17 -23.61
N GLN A 45 -7.50 -2.95 -24.65
CA GLN A 45 -7.23 -2.57 -26.03
C GLN A 45 -8.30 -1.65 -26.64
N ASN A 46 -9.56 -1.79 -26.24
CA ASN A 46 -10.68 -1.13 -26.92
C ASN A 46 -11.36 -0.01 -26.10
N GLU A 47 -11.37 -0.06 -24.76
CA GLU A 47 -12.32 0.76 -23.97
C GLU A 47 -11.74 1.52 -22.78
N ALA A 48 -10.51 1.23 -22.36
CA ALA A 48 -9.96 1.73 -21.09
C ALA A 48 -9.80 3.27 -20.99
N ALA A 49 -10.11 4.04 -22.04
CA ALA A 49 -9.97 5.50 -22.04
C ALA A 49 -11.28 6.30 -22.03
N THR A 50 -12.45 5.70 -22.29
CA THR A 50 -13.68 6.50 -22.56
C THR A 50 -14.97 5.98 -21.96
N THR A 51 -15.04 4.73 -21.49
CA THR A 51 -16.30 4.15 -21.03
C THR A 51 -16.21 3.80 -19.54
N GLN A 52 -17.23 4.17 -18.77
CA GLN A 52 -17.35 3.74 -17.37
C GLN A 52 -17.43 2.21 -17.34
N PRO A 53 -16.59 1.53 -16.54
CA PRO A 53 -16.61 0.08 -16.47
C PRO A 53 -17.93 -0.39 -15.87
N ASP A 54 -18.54 -1.39 -16.51
CA ASP A 54 -19.69 -2.09 -15.96
C ASP A 54 -19.37 -2.64 -14.55
N PRO A 55 -20.34 -2.67 -13.60
CA PRO A 55 -20.10 -3.14 -12.24
C PRO A 55 -19.47 -4.54 -12.16
N GLU A 56 -19.79 -5.45 -13.08
CA GLU A 56 -19.18 -6.78 -13.12
C GLU A 56 -17.69 -6.71 -13.48
N THR A 57 -17.34 -5.84 -14.43
CA THR A 57 -15.94 -5.61 -14.82
C THR A 57 -15.16 -4.99 -13.67
N PHE A 58 -15.74 -3.99 -12.99
CA PHE A 58 -15.13 -3.38 -11.81
C PHE A 58 -14.89 -4.40 -10.69
N ALA A 59 -15.89 -5.24 -10.38
CA ALA A 59 -15.75 -6.29 -9.37
C ALA A 59 -14.63 -7.29 -9.74
N ALA A 60 -14.52 -7.71 -11.00
CA ALA A 60 -13.46 -8.60 -11.46
C ALA A 60 -12.06 -7.98 -11.33
N LEU A 61 -11.92 -6.65 -11.54
CA LEU A 61 -10.67 -5.92 -11.29
C LEU A 61 -10.31 -5.95 -9.81
N CYS A 62 -11.27 -5.66 -8.93
CA CYS A 62 -11.07 -5.67 -7.49
C CYS A 62 -10.69 -7.07 -6.98
N ASP A 63 -11.38 -8.13 -7.42
CA ASP A 63 -11.06 -9.51 -7.07
C ASP A 63 -9.64 -9.89 -7.49
N THR A 64 -9.22 -9.44 -8.68
CA THR A 64 -7.85 -9.66 -9.17
C THR A 64 -6.80 -9.03 -8.25
N LEU A 65 -7.12 -7.91 -7.57
CA LEU A 65 -6.21 -7.28 -6.60
C LEU A 65 -6.11 -8.05 -5.29
N LEU A 66 -7.22 -8.68 -4.85
CA LEU A 66 -7.32 -9.38 -3.58
C LEU A 66 -6.60 -10.74 -3.60
N VAL A 67 -6.48 -11.38 -4.76
CA VAL A 67 -5.79 -12.67 -4.88
C VAL A 67 -4.28 -12.50 -4.71
N GLU A 68 -3.71 -12.89 -3.57
CA GLU A 68 -2.25 -12.87 -3.27
C GLU A 68 -1.45 -13.95 -4.03
N GLU A 69 -1.76 -14.25 -5.29
CA GLU A 69 -0.99 -15.21 -6.08
C GLU A 69 0.20 -14.55 -6.77
N TYR A 70 1.42 -14.94 -6.39
CA TYR A 70 2.66 -14.47 -7.00
C TYR A 70 2.71 -14.64 -8.53
N LEU A 71 2.07 -15.69 -9.05
CA LEU A 71 2.06 -15.98 -10.49
C LEU A 71 1.20 -14.99 -11.29
N ARG A 72 0.26 -14.30 -10.63
CA ARG A 72 -0.68 -13.35 -11.25
C ARG A 72 -0.25 -11.90 -11.16
N TRP A 73 1.00 -11.62 -10.79
CA TRP A 73 1.51 -10.25 -10.62
C TRP A 73 1.27 -9.32 -11.84
N ARG A 74 1.22 -9.88 -13.05
CA ARG A 74 0.92 -9.13 -14.27
C ARG A 74 -0.55 -8.73 -14.36
N GLN A 75 -1.46 -9.66 -14.04
CA GLN A 75 -2.90 -9.38 -14.01
C GLN A 75 -3.18 -8.30 -12.96
N GLN A 76 -2.56 -8.40 -11.78
CA GLN A 76 -2.62 -7.35 -10.76
C GLN A 76 -2.12 -6.01 -11.28
N MET A 77 -0.94 -5.98 -11.91
CA MET A 77 -0.36 -4.73 -12.41
C MET A 77 -1.26 -4.06 -13.46
N ILE A 78 -1.87 -4.83 -14.36
CA ILE A 78 -2.79 -4.29 -15.36
C ILE A 78 -4.10 -3.86 -14.69
N ALA A 79 -4.62 -4.61 -13.70
CA ALA A 79 -5.84 -4.24 -12.98
C ALA A 79 -5.65 -2.93 -12.20
N ILE A 80 -4.49 -2.76 -11.54
CA ILE A 80 -4.08 -1.51 -10.89
C ILE A 80 -4.04 -0.36 -11.89
N TRP A 81 -3.40 -0.58 -13.04
CA TRP A 81 -3.32 0.44 -14.09
C TRP A 81 -4.71 0.81 -14.60
N ALA A 82 -5.56 -0.17 -14.90
CA ALA A 82 -6.92 0.04 -15.40
C ALA A 82 -7.78 0.81 -14.40
N LEU A 83 -7.76 0.44 -13.12
CA LEU A 83 -8.48 1.15 -12.06
C LEU A 83 -8.01 2.61 -11.91
N GLY A 84 -6.74 2.90 -12.16
CA GLY A 84 -6.22 4.27 -12.10
C GLY A 84 -6.49 5.13 -13.33
N GLN A 85 -7.01 4.56 -14.42
CA GLN A 85 -7.32 5.28 -15.67
C GLN A 85 -8.81 5.31 -15.99
N ALA A 86 -9.59 4.34 -15.49
CA ALA A 86 -11.02 4.26 -15.75
C ALA A 86 -11.78 5.47 -15.19
N ASP A 87 -12.81 5.92 -15.91
CA ASP A 87 -13.78 6.87 -15.39
C ASP A 87 -14.71 6.15 -14.40
N LEU A 88 -14.33 6.18 -13.12
CA LEU A 88 -15.06 5.52 -12.05
C LEU A 88 -16.09 6.46 -11.43
N THR A 89 -17.26 5.90 -11.11
CA THR A 89 -18.24 6.54 -10.22
C THR A 89 -17.61 6.86 -8.86
N GLU A 90 -18.20 7.77 -8.11
CA GLU A 90 -17.64 8.22 -6.82
C GLU A 90 -17.47 7.07 -5.81
N GLU A 91 -18.44 6.16 -5.76
CA GLU A 91 -18.41 4.98 -4.90
C GLU A 91 -17.30 4.00 -5.32
N GLN A 92 -17.23 3.67 -6.62
CA GLN A 92 -16.18 2.83 -7.19
C GLN A 92 -14.79 3.45 -6.97
N ARG A 93 -14.66 4.78 -7.10
CA ARG A 93 -13.40 5.50 -6.88
C ARG A 93 -12.94 5.38 -5.44
N LYS A 94 -13.86 5.49 -4.48
CA LYS A 94 -13.59 5.32 -3.05
C LYS A 94 -13.15 3.90 -2.74
N GLU A 95 -13.84 2.90 -3.27
CA GLU A 95 -13.49 1.49 -3.09
C GLU A 95 -12.14 1.14 -3.73
N ALA A 96 -11.92 1.54 -4.99
CA ALA A 96 -10.64 1.36 -5.68
C ALA A 96 -9.49 2.02 -4.91
N THR A 97 -9.71 3.25 -4.40
CA THR A 97 -8.71 3.94 -3.57
C THR A 97 -8.37 3.14 -2.32
N LYS A 98 -9.37 2.62 -1.59
CA LYS A 98 -9.16 1.81 -0.39
C LYS A 98 -8.37 0.53 -0.71
N LEU A 99 -8.73 -0.17 -1.78
CA LEU A 99 -8.05 -1.40 -2.21
C LEU A 99 -6.61 -1.14 -2.65
N LEU A 100 -6.37 -0.07 -3.42
CA LEU A 100 -5.02 0.32 -3.85
C LEU A 100 -4.16 0.79 -2.67
N ALA A 101 -4.73 1.59 -1.76
CA ALA A 101 -4.05 2.00 -0.53
C ALA A 101 -3.69 0.77 0.33
N PHE A 102 -4.64 -0.17 0.48
CA PHE A 102 -4.39 -1.44 1.15
C PHE A 102 -3.28 -2.23 0.45
N GLN A 103 -3.27 -2.33 -0.89
CA GLN A 103 -2.23 -3.07 -1.62
C GLN A 103 -0.84 -2.41 -1.50
N LEU A 104 -0.79 -1.10 -1.37
CA LEU A 104 0.44 -0.34 -1.15
C LEU A 104 1.01 -0.60 0.27
N ASP A 105 0.12 -0.67 1.27
CA ASP A 105 0.46 -0.89 2.68
C ASP A 105 0.69 -2.38 3.04
N SER A 106 -0.17 -3.29 2.58
CA SER A 106 -0.17 -4.72 2.93
C SER A 106 1.13 -5.41 2.54
N ARG A 107 1.74 -4.97 1.44
CA ARG A 107 3.02 -5.53 0.99
C ARG A 107 4.19 -5.06 1.82
N ARG A 108 4.03 -4.09 2.72
CA ARG A 108 5.07 -3.61 3.64
C ARG A 108 5.33 -4.57 4.81
N LYS A 109 4.71 -5.77 4.86
CA LYS A 109 5.16 -6.89 5.71
C LYS A 109 6.68 -6.87 5.75
N GLY A 110 7.20 -6.68 6.97
CA GLY A 110 8.48 -6.01 7.19
C GLY A 110 9.58 -6.56 6.30
N ARG A 111 10.46 -5.70 5.81
CA ARG A 111 11.68 -6.12 5.11
C ARG A 111 12.41 -7.23 5.90
N GLY A 112 12.31 -7.19 7.24
CA GLY A 112 12.73 -8.26 8.14
C GLY A 112 12.05 -9.60 7.90
N GLN A 113 10.71 -9.64 7.81
CA GLN A 113 9.95 -10.88 7.59
C GLN A 113 10.24 -11.50 6.21
N GLN A 114 10.36 -10.67 5.17
CA GLN A 114 10.75 -11.14 3.83
C GLN A 114 12.21 -11.65 3.80
N LEU A 115 13.10 -10.98 4.53
CA LEU A 115 14.49 -11.44 4.69
C LEU A 115 14.54 -12.75 5.48
N THR A 116 13.78 -12.91 6.56
CA THR A 116 13.76 -14.16 7.34
C THR A 116 13.20 -15.30 6.51
N GLU A 117 12.14 -15.10 5.74
CA GLU A 117 11.62 -16.12 4.83
C GLU A 117 12.65 -16.48 3.74
N GLY A 118 13.31 -15.47 3.16
CA GLY A 118 14.37 -15.69 2.17
C GLY A 118 15.57 -16.45 2.75
N ILE A 119 15.98 -16.12 3.97
CA ILE A 119 17.07 -16.78 4.69
C ILE A 119 16.67 -18.21 5.04
N VAL A 120 15.46 -18.44 5.56
CA VAL A 120 14.99 -19.79 5.90
C VAL A 120 14.92 -20.67 4.65
N ILE A 121 14.35 -20.18 3.55
CA ILE A 121 14.35 -20.92 2.27
C ILE A 121 15.78 -21.16 1.79
N GLY A 122 16.65 -20.15 1.91
CA GLY A 122 18.07 -20.26 1.60
C GLY A 122 18.74 -21.38 2.40
N VAL A 123 18.65 -21.33 3.72
CA VAL A 123 19.26 -22.29 4.67
C VAL A 123 18.71 -23.70 4.49
N VAL A 124 17.40 -23.87 4.31
CA VAL A 124 16.79 -25.18 4.07
C VAL A 124 17.27 -25.74 2.73
N SER A 125 17.32 -24.90 1.68
CA SER A 125 17.81 -25.33 0.36
C SER A 125 19.31 -25.66 0.37
N THR A 126 20.13 -24.89 1.10
CA THR A 126 21.57 -25.17 1.22
C THR A 126 21.83 -26.38 2.11
N GLY A 127 21.04 -26.61 3.17
CA GLY A 127 21.13 -27.80 4.00
C GLY A 127 20.82 -29.07 3.22
N ALA A 128 19.72 -29.08 2.46
CA ALA A 128 19.38 -30.19 1.56
C ALA A 128 20.48 -30.43 0.50
N TRP A 129 21.09 -29.35 0.01
CA TRP A 129 22.21 -29.40 -0.93
C TRP A 129 23.46 -30.04 -0.33
N ILE A 130 23.86 -29.66 0.89
CA ILE A 130 25.01 -30.27 1.59
C ILE A 130 24.77 -31.77 1.76
N ILE A 131 23.58 -32.18 2.18
CA ILE A 131 23.23 -33.60 2.35
C ILE A 131 23.33 -34.33 1.00
N ALA A 132 22.78 -33.77 -0.08
CA ALA A 132 22.86 -34.36 -1.42
C ALA A 132 24.32 -34.52 -1.88
N CYS A 133 25.17 -33.50 -1.70
CA CYS A 133 26.60 -33.57 -2.00
C CYS A 133 27.32 -34.67 -1.21
N VAL A 134 27.05 -34.79 0.09
CA VAL A 134 27.66 -35.80 0.95
C VAL A 134 27.21 -37.20 0.53
N THR A 135 25.92 -37.40 0.23
CA THR A 135 25.41 -38.70 -0.25
C THR A 135 26.00 -39.07 -1.61
N LEU A 136 26.13 -38.11 -2.53
CA LEU A 136 26.74 -38.35 -3.84
C LEU A 136 28.23 -38.69 -3.70
N LEU A 137 28.97 -38.01 -2.83
CA LEU A 137 30.36 -38.33 -2.53
C LEU A 137 30.51 -39.73 -1.91
N ALA A 138 29.66 -40.10 -0.96
CA ALA A 138 29.67 -41.43 -0.34
C ALA A 138 29.41 -42.54 -1.37
N THR A 139 28.38 -42.38 -2.22
CA THR A 139 28.11 -43.33 -3.31
C THR A 139 29.25 -43.39 -4.34
N MET A 140 29.93 -42.28 -4.60
CA MET A 140 31.12 -42.25 -5.46
C MET A 140 32.27 -43.07 -4.87
N ILE A 141 32.51 -42.98 -3.55
CA ILE A 141 33.56 -43.75 -2.87
C ILE A 141 33.23 -45.24 -2.90
N GLU A 142 32.00 -45.62 -2.57
CA GLU A 142 31.57 -47.03 -2.61
C GLU A 142 31.69 -47.60 -4.03
N THR A 143 31.20 -46.89 -5.03
CA THR A 143 31.30 -47.33 -6.43
C THR A 143 32.76 -47.45 -6.89
N MET A 144 33.64 -46.50 -6.54
CA MET A 144 35.07 -46.60 -6.86
C MET A 144 35.72 -47.81 -6.18
N SER A 145 35.40 -48.07 -4.90
CA SER A 145 35.91 -49.23 -4.16
C SER A 145 35.42 -50.57 -4.73
N TYR A 146 34.20 -50.59 -5.29
CA TYR A 146 33.64 -51.74 -5.98
C TYR A 146 34.28 -51.94 -7.36
N PHE A 147 34.52 -50.86 -8.10
CA PHE A 147 35.11 -50.87 -9.44
C PHE A 147 36.57 -51.36 -9.47
N ASP A 148 37.35 -51.10 -8.42
CA ASP A 148 38.76 -51.51 -8.32
C ASP A 148 38.95 -53.04 -8.36
N ARG A 149 37.88 -53.82 -8.12
CA ARG A 149 37.97 -55.27 -7.97
C ARG A 149 37.59 -56.10 -9.20
N ARG A 150 36.95 -55.57 -10.27
CA ARG A 150 36.34 -56.49 -11.27
C ARG A 150 36.02 -56.06 -12.70
N PHE A 151 36.24 -54.83 -13.19
CA PHE A 151 35.63 -54.41 -14.46
C PHE A 151 36.54 -53.87 -15.57
N ASP A 152 36.18 -54.28 -16.79
CA ASP A 152 36.77 -53.96 -18.10
C ASP A 152 36.48 -52.51 -18.54
N HIS A 153 37.32 -51.93 -19.40
CA HIS A 153 37.34 -50.48 -19.69
C HIS A 153 36.02 -49.87 -20.22
N GLY A 154 35.13 -50.66 -20.84
CA GLY A 154 33.91 -50.17 -21.49
C GLY A 154 32.79 -49.66 -20.57
N THR A 155 32.72 -50.12 -19.32
CA THR A 155 31.64 -49.71 -18.38
C THR A 155 31.94 -48.43 -17.60
N ARG A 156 33.17 -47.90 -17.65
CA ARG A 156 33.54 -46.66 -16.94
C ARG A 156 32.79 -45.45 -17.49
N GLU A 157 32.66 -45.33 -18.81
CA GLU A 157 32.02 -44.20 -19.50
C GLU A 157 30.55 -43.99 -19.08
N LEU A 158 29.79 -45.07 -18.88
CA LEU A 158 28.37 -45.01 -18.50
C LEU A 158 28.12 -44.50 -17.07
N VAL A 159 29.10 -44.65 -16.17
CA VAL A 159 28.99 -44.24 -14.76
C VAL A 159 29.34 -42.76 -14.57
N PHE A 160 30.17 -42.17 -15.44
CA PHE A 160 30.54 -40.76 -15.36
C PHE A 160 29.41 -39.80 -15.77
N ILE A 161 28.55 -40.20 -16.71
CA ILE A 161 27.50 -39.32 -17.24
C ILE A 161 26.51 -38.89 -16.13
N PRO A 162 25.92 -39.78 -15.31
CA PRO A 162 25.04 -39.38 -14.20
C PRO A 162 25.73 -38.52 -13.14
N GLN A 163 27.02 -38.71 -12.91
CA GLN A 163 27.79 -37.93 -11.94
C GLN A 163 27.99 -36.48 -12.42
N ILE A 164 28.23 -36.29 -13.72
CA ILE A 164 28.32 -34.95 -14.32
C ILE A 164 26.96 -34.23 -14.24
N PHE A 165 25.86 -34.90 -14.59
CA PHE A 165 24.52 -34.30 -14.49
C PHE A 165 24.10 -34.04 -13.04
N GLY A 166 24.45 -34.94 -12.12
CA GLY A 166 24.25 -34.77 -10.69
C GLY A 166 25.03 -33.56 -10.15
N GLY A 167 26.31 -33.46 -10.49
CA GLY A 167 27.16 -32.33 -10.14
C GLY A 167 26.65 -30.99 -10.71
N LEU A 168 26.17 -30.98 -11.96
CA LEU A 168 25.59 -29.79 -12.59
C LEU A 168 24.27 -29.37 -11.93
N SER A 169 23.38 -30.34 -11.63
CA SER A 169 22.13 -30.08 -10.91
C SER A 169 22.40 -29.50 -9.53
N ILE A 170 23.40 -30.04 -8.83
CA ILE A 170 23.89 -29.53 -7.55
C ILE A 170 24.36 -28.08 -7.71
N LEU A 171 25.17 -27.76 -8.73
CA LEU A 171 25.68 -26.40 -8.94
C LEU A 171 24.56 -25.37 -9.21
N CYS A 172 23.49 -25.78 -9.91
CA CYS A 172 22.37 -24.89 -10.26
C CYS A 172 21.33 -24.71 -9.15
N THR A 173 21.22 -25.65 -8.20
CA THR A 173 20.18 -25.66 -7.15
C THR A 173 20.15 -24.41 -6.26
N PRO A 174 21.27 -23.85 -5.74
CA PRO A 174 21.22 -22.66 -4.89
C PRO A 174 20.92 -21.37 -5.66
N VAL A 175 21.18 -21.34 -6.98
CA VAL A 175 20.95 -20.16 -7.82
C VAL A 175 19.46 -19.94 -8.06
N VAL A 176 18.68 -21.01 -8.24
CA VAL A 176 17.25 -20.95 -8.53
C VAL A 176 16.43 -20.20 -7.44
N PRO A 177 16.50 -20.55 -6.14
CA PRO A 177 15.73 -19.85 -5.11
C PRO A 177 16.16 -18.39 -4.97
N PHE A 178 17.46 -18.09 -5.12
CA PHE A 178 17.97 -16.71 -5.10
C PHE A 178 17.41 -15.88 -6.26
N VAL A 179 17.42 -16.43 -7.47
CA VAL A 179 16.83 -15.77 -8.65
C VAL A 179 15.32 -15.59 -8.47
N ILE A 180 14.59 -16.59 -7.96
CA ILE A 180 13.15 -16.48 -7.67
C ILE A 180 12.89 -15.38 -6.64
N PHE A 181 13.70 -15.30 -5.58
CA PHE A 181 13.58 -14.27 -4.55
C PHE A 181 13.87 -12.86 -5.10
N ALA A 182 14.94 -12.69 -5.87
CA ALA A 182 15.26 -11.42 -6.51
C ALA A 182 14.18 -10.98 -7.50
N LEU A 183 13.61 -11.91 -8.26
CA LEU A 183 12.49 -11.64 -9.17
C LEU A 183 11.21 -11.29 -8.40
N ARG A 184 10.94 -11.93 -7.25
CA ARG A 184 9.83 -11.59 -6.35
C ARG A 184 9.93 -10.15 -5.87
N GLY A 185 11.10 -9.75 -5.37
CA GLY A 185 11.37 -8.38 -4.93
C GLY A 185 11.11 -7.36 -6.04
N LYS A 186 11.67 -7.59 -7.24
CA LYS A 186 11.46 -6.70 -8.40
C LYS A 186 9.99 -6.58 -8.81
N ARG A 187 9.23 -7.68 -8.84
CA ARG A 187 7.81 -7.68 -9.23
C ARG A 187 6.93 -7.00 -8.19
N ALA A 188 7.15 -7.27 -6.90
CA ALA A 188 6.45 -6.58 -5.83
C ALA A 188 6.70 -5.07 -5.87
N MET A 189 7.94 -4.67 -6.19
CA MET A 189 8.31 -3.29 -6.38
C MET A 189 7.57 -2.64 -7.56
N GLN A 190 7.50 -3.33 -8.71
CA GLN A 190 6.75 -2.84 -9.87
C GLN A 190 5.25 -2.67 -9.56
N ILE A 191 4.65 -3.62 -8.86
CA ILE A 191 3.24 -3.51 -8.43
C ILE A 191 3.04 -2.26 -7.57
N ARG A 192 3.85 -2.06 -6.52
CA ARG A 192 3.71 -0.88 -5.64
C ARG A 192 3.90 0.43 -6.40
N LEU A 193 4.84 0.45 -7.34
CA LEU A 193 5.09 1.61 -8.15
C LEU A 193 3.86 1.98 -8.99
N GLU A 194 3.26 0.98 -9.63
CA GLU A 194 2.06 1.17 -10.42
C GLU A 194 0.87 1.53 -9.53
N THR A 195 0.76 0.94 -8.33
CA THR A 195 -0.27 1.28 -7.34
C THR A 195 -0.18 2.75 -6.93
N ALA A 196 1.03 3.23 -6.58
CA ALA A 196 1.24 4.63 -6.24
C ALA A 196 0.92 5.57 -7.42
N ARG A 197 1.30 5.17 -8.64
CA ARG A 197 0.99 5.92 -9.87
C ARG A 197 -0.51 5.99 -10.15
N SER A 198 -1.24 4.89 -9.96
CA SER A 198 -2.69 4.81 -10.16
C SER A 198 -3.49 5.55 -9.09
N LEU A 199 -2.98 5.63 -7.84
CA LEU A 199 -3.62 6.40 -6.78
C LEU A 199 -3.64 7.91 -7.05
N GLY A 200 -2.63 8.44 -7.75
CA GLY A 200 -2.54 9.87 -8.06
C GLY A 200 -3.76 10.41 -8.84
N PRO A 201 -4.09 9.84 -10.02
CA PRO A 201 -5.27 10.22 -10.80
C PRO A 201 -6.61 10.07 -10.07
N LEU A 202 -6.72 9.11 -9.13
CA LEU A 202 -7.97 8.95 -8.37
C LEU A 202 -8.24 10.14 -7.46
N GLY A 203 -7.21 10.88 -7.03
CA GLY A 203 -7.38 12.17 -6.36
C GLY A 203 -8.08 12.09 -4.99
N LYS A 204 -8.21 10.89 -4.41
CA LYS A 204 -8.95 10.64 -3.18
C LYS A 204 -8.06 10.76 -1.95
N ALA A 205 -8.57 11.43 -0.92
CA ALA A 205 -7.85 11.68 0.32
C ALA A 205 -7.53 10.40 1.10
N GLU A 206 -8.35 9.36 0.97
CA GLU A 206 -8.13 8.07 1.64
C GLU A 206 -6.81 7.39 1.19
N GLY A 207 -6.32 7.72 -0.01
CA GLY A 207 -5.04 7.21 -0.52
C GLY A 207 -3.82 7.95 0.01
N VAL A 208 -3.99 9.15 0.61
CA VAL A 208 -2.90 10.02 1.03
C VAL A 208 -1.99 9.36 2.08
N PRO A 209 -2.48 8.72 3.16
CA PRO A 209 -1.62 8.04 4.13
C PRO A 209 -0.70 6.99 3.51
N ALA A 210 -1.22 6.17 2.60
CA ALA A 210 -0.46 5.12 1.93
C ALA A 210 0.61 5.73 0.98
N LEU A 211 0.25 6.79 0.25
CA LEU A 211 1.19 7.54 -0.59
C LEU A 211 2.29 8.22 0.22
N LEU A 212 1.97 8.81 1.38
CA LEU A 212 2.94 9.41 2.29
C LEU A 212 3.93 8.39 2.84
N ARG A 213 3.47 7.18 3.18
CA ARG A 213 4.37 6.08 3.57
C ARG A 213 5.23 5.60 2.40
N ALA A 214 4.66 5.58 1.19
CA ALA A 214 5.37 5.17 0.00
C ALA A 214 6.48 6.16 -0.39
N SER A 215 6.23 7.47 -0.30
CA SER A 215 7.19 8.53 -0.65
C SER A 215 8.37 8.64 0.33
N GLN A 216 8.25 8.07 1.53
CA GLN A 216 9.36 8.00 2.49
C GLN A 216 10.39 6.92 2.17
N ASN A 217 10.11 6.01 1.24
CA ASN A 217 11.06 4.98 0.85
C ASN A 217 12.18 5.57 -0.01
N VAL A 218 13.39 5.04 0.14
CA VAL A 218 14.57 5.50 -0.59
C VAL A 218 14.47 5.18 -2.09
N GLY A 219 14.90 6.11 -2.93
CA GLY A 219 15.17 5.89 -4.36
C GLY A 219 14.00 6.26 -5.27
N PHE A 220 13.69 5.38 -6.23
CA PHE A 220 12.74 5.67 -7.32
C PHE A 220 11.30 5.93 -6.84
N PHE A 221 10.92 5.43 -5.66
CA PHE A 221 9.59 5.60 -5.09
C PHE A 221 9.28 7.04 -4.69
N VAL A 222 10.30 7.80 -4.31
CA VAL A 222 10.13 9.18 -3.87
C VAL A 222 9.45 9.98 -4.98
N LYS A 223 9.96 9.91 -6.22
CA LYS A 223 9.44 10.69 -7.36
C LYS A 223 8.03 10.30 -7.75
N VAL A 224 7.71 9.00 -7.79
CA VAL A 224 6.36 8.55 -8.17
C VAL A 224 5.36 8.84 -7.05
N GLY A 225 5.74 8.64 -5.79
CA GLY A 225 4.92 9.01 -4.64
C GLY A 225 4.67 10.51 -4.57
N GLN A 226 5.70 11.34 -4.80
CA GLN A 226 5.57 12.80 -4.88
C GLN A 226 4.63 13.21 -6.00
N GLY A 227 4.81 12.73 -7.23
CA GLY A 227 3.92 13.10 -8.34
C GLY A 227 2.47 12.65 -8.14
N ALA A 228 2.22 11.58 -7.38
CA ALA A 228 0.87 11.17 -6.98
C ALA A 228 0.32 12.05 -5.84
N LEU A 229 1.16 12.42 -4.88
CA LEU A 229 0.80 13.36 -3.81
C LEU A 229 0.50 14.75 -4.37
N GLU A 230 1.25 15.24 -5.35
CA GLU A 230 1.02 16.53 -6.02
C GLU A 230 -0.40 16.67 -6.57
N ARG A 231 -1.01 15.55 -6.99
CA ARG A 231 -2.37 15.51 -7.53
C ARG A 231 -3.44 15.32 -6.45
N THR A 232 -3.09 14.67 -5.34
CA THR A 232 -4.04 14.29 -4.28
C THR A 232 -4.07 15.26 -3.11
N LEU A 233 -2.99 16.01 -2.84
CA LEU A 233 -2.98 17.02 -1.77
C LEU A 233 -3.93 18.20 -2.01
N PRO A 234 -4.09 18.73 -3.24
CA PRO A 234 -5.03 19.82 -3.49
C PRO A 234 -6.49 19.49 -3.17
N SER A 235 -6.89 18.21 -3.32
CA SER A 235 -8.26 17.75 -3.05
C SER A 235 -8.57 17.55 -1.57
N LEU A 236 -7.59 17.74 -0.67
CA LEU A 236 -7.85 17.75 0.76
C LEU A 236 -8.74 18.94 1.13
N ASN A 237 -9.83 18.66 1.83
CA ASN A 237 -10.75 19.63 2.41
C ASN A 237 -10.60 19.65 3.93
N PHE A 238 -10.61 20.84 4.54
CA PHE A 238 -10.52 21.01 6.00
C PHE A 238 -11.69 20.31 6.72
N GLU A 239 -12.92 20.53 6.29
CA GLU A 239 -14.13 20.05 6.98
C GLU A 239 -14.23 18.51 7.05
N GLU A 240 -13.85 17.83 5.97
CA GLU A 240 -14.01 16.37 5.84
C GLU A 240 -12.79 15.59 6.34
N HIS A 241 -11.59 16.18 6.21
CA HIS A 241 -10.33 15.45 6.39
C HIS A 241 -9.60 15.79 7.69
N TYR A 242 -10.02 16.84 8.40
CA TYR A 242 -9.46 17.17 9.71
C TYR A 242 -9.81 16.10 10.73
N GLY A 243 -8.79 15.54 11.40
CA GLY A 243 -8.95 14.48 12.41
C GLY A 243 -9.33 13.09 11.86
N THR A 244 -9.74 12.96 10.60
CA THR A 244 -10.11 11.67 10.00
C THR A 244 -8.93 10.95 9.33
N LEU A 245 -7.88 11.69 8.94
CA LEU A 245 -6.66 11.09 8.42
C LEU A 245 -5.95 10.25 9.48
N SER A 246 -5.23 9.22 9.03
CA SER A 246 -4.46 8.34 9.93
C SER A 246 -3.51 9.15 10.81
N SER A 247 -3.31 8.72 12.07
CA SER A 247 -2.41 9.35 13.03
C SER A 247 -0.99 9.58 12.51
N ASP A 248 -0.54 8.81 11.52
CA ASP A 248 0.80 8.92 10.92
C ASP A 248 0.88 9.98 9.80
N ALA A 249 -0.24 10.47 9.28
CA ALA A 249 -0.27 11.32 8.09
C ALA A 249 0.47 12.64 8.32
N VAL A 250 0.14 13.37 9.40
CA VAL A 250 0.77 14.64 9.73
C VAL A 250 2.28 14.49 10.00
N PRO A 251 2.75 13.56 10.86
CA PRO A 251 4.19 13.30 11.01
C PRO A 251 4.90 12.96 9.69
N ASN A 252 4.22 12.26 8.79
CA ASN A 252 4.78 11.89 7.50
C ASN A 252 4.88 13.09 6.55
N LEU A 253 3.89 13.99 6.53
CA LEU A 253 3.95 15.27 5.82
C LEU A 253 5.09 16.14 6.35
N CYS A 254 5.23 16.27 7.67
CA CYS A 254 6.32 17.00 8.29
C CYS A 254 7.70 16.41 7.94
N ARG A 255 7.81 15.08 7.86
CA ARG A 255 9.05 14.42 7.41
C ARG A 255 9.36 14.74 5.94
N LEU A 256 8.37 14.76 5.07
CA LEU A 256 8.54 15.14 3.66
C LEU A 256 8.93 16.62 3.52
N LEU A 257 8.35 17.50 4.34
CA LEU A 257 8.72 18.91 4.39
C LEU A 257 10.19 19.08 4.78
N LYS A 258 10.65 18.40 5.84
CA LYS A 258 12.07 18.39 6.23
C LYS A 258 12.99 17.81 5.16
N GLN A 259 12.55 16.77 4.44
CA GLN A 259 13.33 16.16 3.36
C GLN A 259 13.39 17.03 2.11
N SER A 260 12.39 17.89 1.90
CA SER A 260 12.35 18.79 0.74
C SER A 260 13.42 19.88 0.80
N ASP A 261 13.99 20.18 1.96
CA ASP A 261 15.04 21.19 2.14
C ASP A 261 16.38 20.84 1.44
N ARG A 262 16.46 19.70 0.75
CA ARG A 262 17.66 19.32 0.02
C ARG A 262 17.76 20.08 -1.32
N PRO A 263 18.91 20.71 -1.62
CA PRO A 263 19.08 21.58 -2.79
C PRO A 263 19.15 20.82 -4.13
N ASP A 264 19.20 19.48 -4.11
CA ASP A 264 19.37 18.62 -5.29
C ASP A 264 18.08 18.38 -6.09
N ILE A 265 16.94 18.86 -5.60
CA ILE A 265 15.63 18.64 -6.22
C ILE A 265 15.19 19.93 -6.95
N VAL A 266 14.84 19.83 -8.23
CA VAL A 266 14.24 20.92 -9.01
C VAL A 266 12.74 21.00 -8.67
N GLY A 267 12.18 22.21 -8.53
CA GLY A 267 10.76 22.41 -8.19
C GLY A 267 10.42 22.32 -6.69
N VAL A 268 11.43 22.38 -5.83
CA VAL A 268 11.23 22.22 -4.37
C VAL A 268 10.35 23.33 -3.78
N VAL A 269 10.36 24.55 -4.34
CA VAL A 269 9.52 25.65 -3.85
C VAL A 269 8.05 25.25 -3.92
N ASP A 270 7.59 24.83 -5.10
CA ASP A 270 6.20 24.49 -5.35
C ASP A 270 5.77 23.28 -4.50
N TRP A 271 6.67 22.30 -4.37
CA TRP A 271 6.45 21.13 -3.50
C TRP A 271 6.35 21.50 -2.01
N GLN A 272 7.21 22.40 -1.53
CA GLN A 272 7.17 22.91 -0.15
C GLN A 272 5.88 23.68 0.12
N LEU A 273 5.48 24.57 -0.79
CA LEU A 273 4.23 25.32 -0.69
C LEU A 273 3.02 24.38 -0.66
N LEU A 274 3.01 23.36 -1.52
CA LEU A 274 1.94 22.36 -1.52
C LEU A 274 1.86 21.57 -0.20
N LEU A 275 3.01 21.21 0.38
CA LEU A 275 3.06 20.55 1.69
C LEU A 275 2.57 21.46 2.82
N LEU A 276 2.92 22.75 2.78
CA LEU A 276 2.45 23.75 3.74
C LEU A 276 0.94 23.96 3.61
N ASP A 277 0.40 24.03 2.40
CA ASP A 277 -1.04 24.14 2.14
C ASP A 277 -1.80 22.90 2.66
N ALA A 278 -1.23 21.71 2.46
CA ALA A 278 -1.78 20.49 3.02
C ALA A 278 -1.76 20.50 4.55
N LEU A 279 -0.64 20.91 5.17
CA LEU A 279 -0.53 21.05 6.63
C LEU A 279 -1.46 22.12 7.18
N GLU A 280 -1.74 23.19 6.46
CA GLU A 280 -2.77 24.16 6.85
C GLU A 280 -4.15 23.52 6.89
N LYS A 281 -4.46 22.56 6.00
CA LYS A 281 -5.77 21.91 5.93
C LYS A 281 -5.93 20.76 6.94
N VAL A 282 -4.89 19.97 7.16
CA VAL A 282 -5.02 18.73 7.97
C VAL A 282 -4.02 18.63 9.13
N GLY A 283 -3.15 19.63 9.29
CA GLY A 283 -2.15 19.64 10.34
C GLY A 283 -2.76 19.87 11.73
N ASP A 284 -2.16 19.20 12.71
CA ASP A 284 -2.47 19.29 14.13
C ASP A 284 -1.29 19.91 14.91
N ALA A 285 -1.37 19.94 16.24
CA ALA A 285 -0.32 20.47 17.11
C ALA A 285 1.07 19.85 16.84
N ARG A 286 1.16 18.62 16.31
CA ARG A 286 2.42 17.93 16.02
C ARG A 286 3.16 18.53 14.82
N ALA A 287 2.48 19.30 13.99
CA ALA A 287 3.08 19.97 12.84
C ALA A 287 3.83 21.27 13.22
N ILE A 288 3.49 21.89 14.35
CA ILE A 288 3.97 23.22 14.76
C ILE A 288 5.50 23.29 14.74
N ASP A 289 6.19 22.36 15.41
CA ASP A 289 7.66 22.36 15.48
C ASP A 289 8.30 22.23 14.10
N SER A 290 7.71 21.41 13.23
CA SER A 290 8.27 21.17 11.89
C SER A 290 8.08 22.37 10.98
N VAL A 291 6.95 23.07 11.07
CA VAL A 291 6.69 24.31 10.32
C VAL A 291 7.53 25.47 10.87
N MET A 292 7.63 25.60 12.20
CA MET A 292 8.47 26.60 12.86
C MET A 292 9.94 26.46 12.45
N LEU A 293 10.46 25.24 12.40
CA LEU A 293 11.81 24.98 11.92
C LEU A 293 12.02 25.47 10.48
N GLN A 294 11.02 25.38 9.60
CA GLN A 294 11.13 25.93 8.25
C GLN A 294 11.18 27.46 8.25
N THR A 295 10.42 28.13 9.11
CA THR A 295 10.48 29.59 9.26
C THR A 295 11.85 30.07 9.76
N ILE A 296 12.49 29.33 10.67
CA ILE A 296 13.80 29.69 11.23
C ILE A 296 14.93 29.35 10.25
N ALA A 297 14.98 28.11 9.76
CA ALA A 297 16.09 27.61 8.95
C ALA A 297 16.31 28.44 7.67
N HIS A 298 15.23 28.85 7.02
CA HIS A 298 15.29 29.65 5.80
C HIS A 298 15.59 31.13 6.04
N ARG A 299 15.49 31.63 7.28
CA ARG A 299 15.90 32.99 7.62
C ARG A 299 17.43 33.14 7.65
N GLU A 300 18.13 32.08 8.05
CA GLU A 300 19.59 32.07 8.18
C GLU A 300 20.29 31.75 6.86
N THR A 301 19.67 30.93 6.00
CA THR A 301 20.14 30.70 4.63
C THR A 301 19.69 31.86 3.74
N LEU A 302 20.44 32.97 3.77
CA LEU A 302 20.24 34.25 3.08
C LEU A 302 19.86 34.22 1.58
N LEU A 303 19.81 33.05 0.94
CA LEU A 303 19.48 32.87 -0.47
C LEU A 303 18.16 32.12 -0.71
N HIS A 304 17.48 31.62 0.33
CA HIS A 304 16.42 30.63 0.12
C HIS A 304 15.03 31.13 0.52
N ARG A 305 14.32 31.59 -0.52
CA ARG A 305 12.86 31.49 -0.72
C ARG A 305 11.99 32.23 0.30
N PRO A 306 11.94 33.58 0.26
CA PRO A 306 11.07 34.38 1.14
C PRO A 306 9.60 33.95 1.09
N ILE A 307 9.13 33.47 -0.07
CA ILE A 307 7.76 33.00 -0.28
C ILE A 307 7.42 31.79 0.63
N VAL A 308 8.36 30.85 0.79
CA VAL A 308 8.13 29.66 1.64
C VAL A 308 8.13 30.05 3.11
N CYS A 309 9.03 30.96 3.53
CA CYS A 309 9.06 31.49 4.90
C CYS A 309 7.76 32.18 5.28
N GLU A 310 7.29 33.07 4.40
CA GLU A 310 6.04 33.82 4.60
C GLU A 310 4.86 32.85 4.69
N ARG A 311 4.77 31.88 3.78
CA ARG A 311 3.71 30.87 3.82
C ARG A 311 3.78 30.02 5.10
N ALA A 312 4.97 29.58 5.50
CA ALA A 312 5.16 28.82 6.73
C ALA A 312 4.73 29.61 7.97
N ALA A 313 5.04 30.92 8.03
CA ALA A 313 4.61 31.78 9.13
C ALA A 313 3.07 31.90 9.20
N GLN A 314 2.39 32.04 8.06
CA GLN A 314 0.91 32.06 8.03
C GLN A 314 0.33 30.74 8.53
N VAL A 315 0.83 29.60 8.03
CA VAL A 315 0.37 28.27 8.44
C VAL A 315 0.64 28.02 9.92
N LEU A 316 1.77 28.51 10.45
CA LEU A 316 2.12 28.36 11.85
C LEU A 316 1.10 29.03 12.79
N GLU A 317 0.62 30.22 12.45
CA GLU A 317 -0.39 30.92 13.27
C GLU A 317 -1.73 30.16 13.27
N VAL A 318 -2.15 29.64 12.10
CA VAL A 318 -3.35 28.79 12.00
C VAL A 318 -3.21 27.53 12.86
N LEU A 319 -2.06 26.87 12.83
CA LEU A 319 -1.82 25.65 13.62
C LEU A 319 -1.78 25.93 15.13
N LYS A 320 -1.18 27.04 15.57
CA LYS A 320 -1.16 27.45 16.98
C LYS A 320 -2.57 27.75 17.49
N GLU A 321 -3.36 28.48 16.71
CA GLU A 321 -4.74 28.79 17.08
C GLU A 321 -5.57 27.50 17.24
N ARG A 322 -5.42 26.54 16.31
CA ARG A 322 -6.08 25.23 16.43
C ARG A 322 -5.62 24.45 17.65
N ALA A 323 -4.32 24.37 17.89
CA ALA A 323 -3.79 23.68 19.06
C ALA A 323 -4.29 24.31 20.38
N ALA A 324 -4.43 25.65 20.41
CA ALA A 324 -5.02 26.35 21.55
C ALA A 324 -6.50 25.97 21.74
N ARG A 325 -7.30 25.94 20.67
CA ARG A 325 -8.71 25.50 20.72
C ARG A 325 -8.84 24.03 21.15
N GLU A 326 -7.97 23.13 20.68
CA GLU A 326 -7.95 21.73 21.10
C GLU A 326 -7.62 21.61 22.59
N THR A 327 -6.62 22.36 23.06
CA THR A 327 -6.26 22.41 24.48
C THR A 327 -7.41 22.97 25.32
N GLU A 328 -8.10 24.02 24.85
CA GLU A 328 -9.28 24.57 25.50
C GLU A 328 -10.43 23.53 25.56
N GLN A 329 -10.68 22.81 24.49
CA GLN A 329 -11.70 21.73 24.45
C GLN A 329 -11.34 20.56 25.38
N GLU A 330 -10.06 20.25 25.56
CA GLU A 330 -9.59 19.23 26.51
C GLU A 330 -9.63 19.70 27.97
N THR A 331 -9.38 20.99 28.22
CA THR A 331 -9.33 21.58 29.56
C THR A 331 -10.69 22.06 30.07
N LEU A 332 -11.64 22.36 29.18
CA LEU A 332 -13.03 22.54 29.56
C LEU A 332 -13.43 21.28 30.32
N PRO A 333 -13.82 21.39 31.61
CA PRO A 333 -14.21 20.24 32.39
C PRO A 333 -15.33 19.59 31.61
N ARG A 334 -15.05 18.44 30.97
CA ARG A 334 -16.07 17.64 30.27
C ARG A 334 -17.15 17.47 31.30
N GLY A 335 -18.24 18.25 31.16
CA GLY A 335 -19.21 18.44 32.23
C GLY A 335 -19.50 17.05 32.71
N SER A 336 -19.02 16.72 33.92
CA SER A 336 -18.75 15.36 34.36
C SER A 336 -19.92 14.55 33.88
N VAL A 337 -19.72 13.70 32.86
CA VAL A 337 -20.79 12.82 32.38
C VAL A 337 -21.26 12.18 33.65
N ALA A 338 -22.45 12.59 34.10
CA ALA A 338 -22.92 12.27 35.44
C ALA A 338 -22.69 10.78 35.55
N PRO A 339 -21.88 10.33 36.55
CA PRO A 339 -21.37 8.97 36.58
C PRO A 339 -22.53 8.09 36.22
N VAL A 340 -22.45 7.42 35.06
CA VAL A 340 -23.54 6.58 34.56
C VAL A 340 -23.84 5.70 35.75
N LEU A 341 -24.96 6.01 36.42
CA LEU A 341 -25.43 5.23 37.55
C LEU A 341 -25.48 3.84 36.96
N PRO A 342 -24.74 2.85 37.50
CA PRO A 342 -24.78 1.53 36.93
C PRO A 342 -26.25 1.11 36.95
N GLU A 343 -26.91 1.12 35.80
CA GLU A 343 -28.26 0.60 35.57
C GLU A 343 -28.24 -0.94 35.65
N THR A 344 -27.45 -1.47 36.58
CA THR A 344 -27.55 -2.82 37.11
C THR A 344 -28.43 -2.79 38.35
N LEU A 345 -29.62 -2.21 38.24
CA LEU A 345 -30.77 -2.54 39.07
C LEU A 345 -32.03 -2.37 38.23
N LEU A 346 -32.14 -3.14 37.15
CA LEU A 346 -33.39 -3.70 36.59
C LEU A 346 -33.05 -4.39 35.26
N ARG A 347 -32.46 -5.59 35.33
CA ARG A 347 -32.63 -6.53 34.22
C ARG A 347 -34.11 -6.85 34.17
N SER A 348 -34.78 -6.53 33.06
CA SER A 348 -36.05 -7.14 32.71
C SER A 348 -35.86 -8.65 32.78
N TYR A 349 -36.57 -9.28 33.71
CA TYR A 349 -36.64 -10.73 33.81
C TYR A 349 -37.34 -11.23 32.54
N GLU A 350 -36.58 -11.72 31.56
CA GLU A 350 -37.08 -12.51 30.42
C GLU A 350 -37.52 -13.91 30.87
N GLY A 351 -38.29 -13.98 31.96
CA GLY A 351 -39.12 -15.14 32.21
C GLY A 351 -40.31 -15.06 31.26
N ALA A 352 -40.45 -16.06 30.41
CA ALA A 352 -41.65 -16.29 29.63
C ALA A 352 -42.86 -16.38 30.57
N ILE A 353 -43.55 -15.27 30.77
CA ILE A 353 -44.85 -15.25 31.42
C ILE A 353 -45.88 -15.19 30.30
N GLU A 354 -46.39 -16.36 29.93
CA GLU A 354 -47.60 -16.58 29.14
C GLU A 354 -48.85 -16.14 29.94
N THR A 355 -48.96 -14.87 30.32
CA THR A 355 -50.24 -14.35 30.85
C THR A 355 -50.72 -13.17 30.05
N PRO A 356 -51.96 -13.23 29.50
CA PRO A 356 -52.52 -12.17 28.68
C PRO A 356 -52.76 -10.87 29.46
N PRO A 357 -52.60 -9.70 28.82
CA PRO A 357 -52.44 -8.39 29.46
C PRO A 357 -53.71 -7.75 30.06
N GLU A 358 -54.79 -8.50 30.31
CA GLU A 358 -56.10 -7.89 30.63
C GLU A 358 -56.41 -7.72 32.14
N GLN A 359 -55.46 -7.95 33.06
CA GLN A 359 -55.80 -8.05 34.49
C GLN A 359 -55.02 -7.13 35.46
N LEU A 360 -54.37 -6.07 34.98
CA LEU A 360 -53.60 -5.15 35.84
C LEU A 360 -54.31 -3.83 36.19
N LEU A 361 -55.63 -3.75 36.01
CA LEU A 361 -56.45 -2.61 36.44
C LEU A 361 -57.74 -3.09 37.10
N ARG A 362 -57.66 -3.57 38.34
CA ARG A 362 -58.76 -3.42 39.29
C ARG A 362 -58.22 -2.93 40.63
N ALA A 363 -58.59 -1.69 40.94
CA ALA A 363 -58.49 -1.11 42.27
C ALA A 363 -59.22 -2.00 43.27
N SER A 364 -58.51 -2.47 44.29
CA SER A 364 -59.11 -3.08 45.48
C SER A 364 -59.78 -1.98 46.30
N ASN A 365 -61.04 -1.69 46.00
CA ASN A 365 -61.96 -1.09 46.96
C ASN A 365 -62.52 -2.22 47.84
N GLU A 366 -61.80 -2.58 48.91
CA GLU A 366 -62.38 -3.28 50.06
C GLU A 366 -62.82 -2.24 51.08
N GLU A 367 -64.02 -1.71 50.91
CA GLU A 367 -64.76 -1.00 51.94
C GLU A 367 -66.25 -1.27 51.74
N LYS A 368 -66.76 -2.36 52.33
CA LYS A 368 -68.05 -2.37 53.04
C LYS A 368 -68.51 -3.76 53.51
N ASP A 369 -69.08 -3.72 54.70
CA ASP A 369 -70.18 -4.55 55.23
C ASP A 369 -69.84 -5.88 55.93
N ARG A 370 -69.91 -5.85 57.27
CA ARG A 370 -70.85 -6.56 58.17
C ARG A 370 -70.27 -6.64 59.59
N GLU A 371 -70.89 -5.94 60.55
CA GLU A 371 -71.90 -6.46 61.51
C GLU A 371 -71.31 -7.38 62.59
#